data_AF-A0A7K4DG79-F1
#
_entry.id   AF-A0A7K4DG79-F1
#
_cell.length_a   1.000
_cell.length_b   1.000
_cell.length_c   1.000
_cell.angle_alpha   90.00
_cell.angle_beta   90.00
_cell.angle_gamma   90.00
#
_symmetry.space_group_name_H-M   'P 1'
#
loop_
_entity.id
_entity.type
_entity.pdbx_description
1 polymer ?
#
loop_
_entity_poly.entity_id
_entity_poly.type
_entity_poly.pdbx_seq_one_letter_code
_entity_poly.pdbx_strand_id
1 'polypeptide(L)'
;CSACFQEGRCAEDDDFPELYTKIMAADGLVLGSPVYFDQVTGQMKLFIDRMADGIQCQAFTGKYGCSVSTSGDHAEQAVVKYLNHFLQMLGATPVGEVGIAIGRDPNALTRAEEVARELGEKLAESIQVRQEYPDIEAFHKRFQEKFKDVIAGARPEWPGDYEQWVDQAWIW
;
A
#
# COMPACT_ATOMS: atom_id res chain seq x y z
N CYS A 1 -10.41 -13.61 -7.04
CA CYS A 1 -11.26 -14.27 -8.07
C CYS A 1 -10.83 -13.96 -9.50
N SER A 2 -9.83 -13.09 -9.74
CA SER A 2 -9.30 -12.75 -11.08
C SER A 2 -10.28 -12.10 -12.06
N ALA A 3 -11.53 -11.82 -11.64
CA ALA A 3 -12.52 -11.16 -12.47
C ALA A 3 -12.07 -9.76 -12.89
N CYS A 4 -11.43 -9.00 -11.98
CA CYS A 4 -10.85 -7.69 -12.28
C CYS A 4 -9.83 -7.76 -13.43
N PHE A 5 -8.93 -8.75 -13.41
CA PHE A 5 -7.96 -9.00 -14.48
C PHE A 5 -8.60 -9.43 -15.81
N GLN A 6 -9.63 -10.27 -15.77
CA GLN A 6 -10.24 -10.87 -16.98
C GLN A 6 -11.26 -9.95 -17.64
N GLU A 7 -12.07 -9.24 -16.85
CA GLU A 7 -13.20 -8.44 -17.30
C GLU A 7 -12.94 -6.93 -17.20
N GLY A 8 -11.83 -6.51 -16.59
CA GLY A 8 -11.52 -5.09 -16.36
C GLY A 8 -12.42 -4.41 -15.33
N ARG A 9 -13.24 -5.18 -14.60
CA ARG A 9 -14.15 -4.70 -13.57
C ARG A 9 -14.25 -5.68 -12.40
N CYS A 10 -14.59 -5.16 -11.24
CA CYS A 10 -14.91 -5.98 -10.09
C CYS A 10 -16.20 -6.80 -10.34
N ALA A 11 -16.21 -8.06 -9.90
CA ALA A 11 -17.39 -8.91 -9.90
C ALA A 11 -18.31 -8.64 -8.70
N GLU A 12 -17.75 -8.15 -7.59
CA GLU A 12 -18.49 -7.76 -6.40
C GLU A 12 -19.22 -6.43 -6.62
N ASP A 13 -20.50 -6.39 -6.23
CA ASP A 13 -21.36 -5.20 -6.23
C ASP A 13 -21.37 -4.58 -4.82
N ASP A 14 -20.27 -3.89 -4.50
CA ASP A 14 -20.04 -3.21 -3.22
C ASP A 14 -19.59 -1.75 -3.44
N ASP A 15 -19.20 -1.06 -2.36
CA ASP A 15 -18.76 0.34 -2.38
C ASP A 15 -17.29 0.54 -2.78
N PHE A 16 -16.55 -0.55 -3.02
CA PHE A 16 -15.13 -0.48 -3.36
C PHE A 16 -14.84 0.23 -4.70
N PRO A 17 -15.61 0.07 -5.79
CA PRO A 17 -15.37 0.81 -7.03
C PRO A 17 -15.45 2.34 -6.84
N GLU A 18 -16.37 2.82 -5.99
CA GLU A 18 -16.47 4.24 -5.65
C GLU A 18 -15.26 4.69 -4.82
N LEU A 19 -14.87 3.90 -3.82
CA LEU A 19 -13.67 4.14 -3.03
C LEU A 19 -12.42 4.19 -3.91
N TYR A 20 -12.25 3.24 -4.82
CA TYR A 20 -11.12 3.16 -5.74
C TYR A 20 -11.05 4.39 -6.64
N THR A 21 -12.19 4.90 -7.12
CA THR A 21 -12.25 6.15 -7.88
C THR A 21 -11.69 7.33 -7.09
N LYS A 22 -12.06 7.46 -5.81
CA LYS A 22 -11.54 8.52 -4.91
C LYS A 22 -10.05 8.38 -4.68
N ILE A 23 -9.56 7.15 -4.51
CA ILE A 23 -8.13 6.86 -4.35
C ILE A 23 -7.34 7.26 -5.60
N MET A 24 -7.85 6.92 -6.79
CA MET A 24 -7.20 7.28 -8.05
C MET A 24 -7.17 8.80 -8.29
N ALA A 25 -8.16 9.54 -7.80
CA ALA A 25 -8.22 10.98 -7.87
C ALA A 25 -7.31 11.71 -6.84
N ALA A 26 -6.84 11.02 -5.79
CA ALA A 26 -6.00 11.62 -4.76
C ALA A 26 -4.52 11.71 -5.16
N ASP A 27 -3.83 12.78 -4.76
CA ASP A 27 -2.37 12.94 -4.98
C ASP A 27 -1.53 12.11 -3.99
N GLY A 28 -2.10 11.78 -2.83
CA GLY A 28 -1.47 10.91 -1.86
C GLY A 28 -2.43 10.23 -0.90
N LEU A 29 -1.91 9.23 -0.18
CA LEU A 29 -2.67 8.38 0.73
C LEU A 29 -2.07 8.36 2.14
N VAL A 30 -2.94 8.36 3.15
CA VAL A 30 -2.56 8.05 4.54
C VAL A 30 -3.27 6.76 4.93
N LEU A 31 -2.50 5.69 5.18
CA LEU A 31 -3.07 4.41 5.62
C LEU A 31 -3.03 4.32 7.15
N GLY A 32 -4.19 4.09 7.76
CA GLY A 32 -4.34 3.98 9.21
C GLY A 32 -4.94 2.65 9.62
N SER A 33 -4.26 1.90 10.49
CA SER A 33 -4.87 0.73 11.14
C SER A 33 -4.36 0.57 12.57
N PRO A 34 -5.24 0.35 13.57
CA PRO A 34 -4.77 -0.11 14.87
C PRO A 34 -4.18 -1.52 14.75
N VAL A 35 -3.40 -1.90 15.76
CA VAL A 35 -2.81 -3.24 15.89
C VAL A 35 -3.77 -4.19 16.60
N TYR A 36 -4.20 -5.23 15.91
CA TYR A 36 -4.91 -6.37 16.51
C TYR A 36 -4.17 -7.67 16.18
N PHE A 37 -3.69 -8.35 17.22
CA PHE A 37 -2.85 -9.55 17.13
C PHE A 37 -1.65 -9.35 16.20
N ASP A 38 -0.83 -8.35 16.52
CA ASP A 38 0.41 -7.97 15.81
C ASP A 38 0.25 -7.62 14.33
N GLN A 39 -0.99 -7.36 13.90
CA GLN A 39 -1.32 -7.10 12.51
C GLN A 39 -2.35 -6.00 12.35
N VAL A 40 -2.54 -5.59 11.09
CA VAL A 40 -3.64 -4.72 10.68
C VAL A 40 -5.00 -5.33 11.03
N THR A 41 -6.02 -4.49 11.09
CA THR A 41 -7.41 -4.95 11.24
C THR A 41 -7.86 -5.81 10.06
N GLY A 42 -8.85 -6.68 10.29
CA GLY A 42 -9.48 -7.44 9.20
C GLY A 42 -10.05 -6.52 8.11
N GLN A 43 -10.58 -5.35 8.47
CA GLN A 43 -11.11 -4.36 7.53
C GLN A 43 -10.00 -3.80 6.62
N MET A 44 -8.85 -3.42 7.21
CA MET A 44 -7.71 -2.97 6.43
C MET A 44 -7.18 -4.10 5.53
N LYS A 45 -7.17 -5.34 6.02
CA LYS A 45 -6.76 -6.50 5.20
C LYS A 45 -7.71 -6.77 4.04
N LEU A 46 -9.03 -6.63 4.24
CA LEU A 46 -10.01 -6.71 3.16
C LEU A 46 -9.75 -5.65 2.09
N PHE A 47 -9.49 -4.39 2.50
CA PHE A 47 -9.10 -3.33 1.56
C PHE A 47 -7.84 -3.70 0.77
N ILE A 48 -6.80 -4.19 1.44
CA ILE A 48 -5.55 -4.64 0.81
C ILE A 48 -5.81 -5.75 -0.21
N ASP A 49 -6.60 -6.76 0.17
CA ASP A 49 -6.89 -7.92 -0.68
C ASP A 49 -7.72 -7.57 -1.92
N ARG A 50 -8.52 -6.50 -1.85
CA ARG A 50 -9.26 -5.96 -3.01
C ARG A 50 -8.35 -5.26 -4.02
N MET A 51 -7.10 -4.93 -3.66
CA MET A 51 -6.13 -4.21 -4.50
C MET A 51 -5.03 -5.09 -5.10
N ALA A 52 -5.17 -6.42 -5.03
CA ALA A 52 -4.17 -7.36 -5.55
C ALA A 52 -3.75 -7.07 -7.01
N ASP A 53 -4.71 -6.76 -7.87
CA ASP A 53 -4.46 -6.47 -9.29
C ASP A 53 -3.70 -5.14 -9.49
N GLY A 54 -3.89 -4.18 -8.57
CA GLY A 54 -3.20 -2.90 -8.60
C GLY A 54 -1.69 -3.02 -8.37
N ILE A 55 -1.23 -4.11 -7.74
CA ILE A 55 0.20 -4.34 -7.44
C ILE A 55 0.98 -4.59 -8.72
N GLN A 56 0.51 -5.51 -9.58
CA GLN A 56 1.23 -5.88 -10.81
C GLN A 56 1.35 -4.72 -11.79
N CYS A 57 0.33 -3.86 -11.84
CA CYS A 57 0.31 -2.67 -12.70
C CYS A 57 0.91 -1.43 -12.04
N GLN A 58 1.34 -1.51 -10.78
CA GLN A 58 1.71 -0.36 -9.96
C GLN A 58 0.72 0.81 -10.12
N ALA A 59 -0.55 0.54 -9.82
CA ALA A 59 -1.68 1.45 -10.08
C ALA A 59 -1.52 2.85 -9.46
N PHE A 60 -0.68 3.00 -8.42
CA PHE A 60 -0.44 4.25 -7.70
C PHE A 60 0.89 4.92 -8.06
N THR A 61 1.50 4.54 -9.19
CA THR A 61 2.72 5.20 -9.71
C THR A 61 2.56 6.72 -9.73
N GLY A 62 3.50 7.42 -9.09
CA GLY A 62 3.54 8.88 -9.00
C GLY A 62 2.76 9.48 -7.83
N LYS A 63 2.04 8.66 -7.05
CA LYS A 63 1.39 9.10 -5.80
C LYS A 63 2.37 9.01 -4.63
N TYR A 64 2.11 9.78 -3.58
CA TYR A 64 2.85 9.68 -2.31
C TYR A 64 1.98 9.06 -1.22
N GLY A 65 2.58 8.58 -0.13
CA GLY A 65 1.79 8.19 1.02
C GLY A 65 2.56 8.03 2.31
N CYS A 66 1.84 7.77 3.39
CA CYS A 66 2.43 7.43 4.68
C CYS A 66 1.48 6.54 5.48
N SER A 67 2.00 5.94 6.54
CA SER A 67 1.23 5.00 7.37
C SER A 67 1.24 5.38 8.84
N VAL A 68 0.09 5.22 9.48
CA VAL A 68 -0.08 5.49 10.92
C VAL A 68 -0.71 4.28 11.63
N SER A 69 -0.28 4.01 12.85
CA SER A 69 -0.82 2.91 13.65
C SER A 69 -0.77 3.21 15.14
N THR A 70 -1.76 2.69 15.86
CA THR A 70 -1.76 2.68 17.32
C THR A 70 -1.88 1.24 17.83
N SER A 71 -1.17 0.93 18.90
CA SER A 71 -1.22 -0.38 19.56
C SER A 71 -1.52 -0.23 21.05
N GLY A 72 -2.03 -1.28 21.67
CA GLY A 72 -2.12 -1.33 23.12
C GLY A 72 -0.75 -1.41 23.77
N ASP A 73 0.17 -2.19 23.20
CA ASP A 73 1.46 -2.49 23.82
C ASP A 73 2.64 -2.53 22.83
N HIS A 74 2.49 -3.24 21.71
CA HIS A 74 3.57 -3.47 20.75
C HIS A 74 3.05 -3.69 19.32
N ALA A 75 4.00 -3.90 18.40
CA ALA A 75 3.84 -4.23 16.97
C ALA A 75 3.34 -3.10 16.05
N GLU A 76 3.12 -1.89 16.57
CA GLU A 76 2.76 -0.71 15.76
C GLU A 76 3.80 -0.41 14.67
N GLN A 77 5.08 -0.58 14.98
CA GLN A 77 6.18 -0.39 14.03
C GLN A 77 6.19 -1.47 12.93
N ALA A 78 5.79 -2.70 13.24
CA ALA A 78 5.67 -3.75 12.22
C ALA A 78 4.49 -3.47 11.28
N VAL A 79 3.37 -2.98 11.83
CA VAL A 79 2.17 -2.64 11.07
C VAL A 79 2.39 -1.46 10.12
N VAL A 80 3.00 -0.37 10.58
CA VAL A 80 3.25 0.77 9.67
C VAL A 80 4.23 0.44 8.55
N LYS A 81 5.24 -0.41 8.81
CA LYS A 81 6.15 -0.92 7.78
C LYS A 81 5.44 -1.80 6.78
N TYR A 82 4.54 -2.66 7.24
CA TYR A 82 3.70 -3.48 6.37
C TYR A 82 2.81 -2.62 5.45
N LEU A 83 2.18 -1.57 5.99
CA LEU A 83 1.35 -0.65 5.22
C LEU A 83 2.18 0.19 4.22
N ASN A 84 3.36 0.66 4.62
CA ASN A 84 4.27 1.37 3.72
C ASN A 84 4.79 0.46 2.60
N HIS A 85 5.10 -0.81 2.92
CA HIS A 85 5.45 -1.79 1.90
C HIS A 85 4.30 -2.00 0.92
N PHE A 86 3.06 -2.10 1.39
CA PHE A 86 1.89 -2.20 0.53
C PHE A 86 1.73 -0.99 -0.41
N LEU A 87 1.90 0.24 0.08
CA LEU A 87 1.93 1.45 -0.76
C LEU A 87 3.01 1.37 -1.85
N GLN A 88 4.22 0.95 -1.49
CA GLN A 88 5.33 0.80 -2.41
C GLN A 88 5.09 -0.29 -3.47
N MET A 89 4.45 -1.40 -3.10
CA MET A 89 4.04 -2.46 -4.04
C MET A 89 3.04 -1.96 -5.08
N LEU A 90 2.19 -0.98 -4.72
CA LEU A 90 1.27 -0.32 -5.64
C LEU A 90 1.94 0.78 -6.47
N GLY A 91 3.22 1.09 -6.26
CA GLY A 91 3.95 2.15 -6.97
C GLY A 91 3.87 3.53 -6.35
N ALA A 92 3.19 3.68 -5.21
CA ALA A 92 3.22 4.94 -4.46
C ALA A 92 4.56 5.08 -3.72
N THR A 93 4.95 6.30 -3.38
CA THR A 93 6.17 6.62 -2.64
C THR A 93 5.88 6.87 -1.15
N PRO A 94 6.20 5.93 -0.24
CA PRO A 94 6.06 6.16 1.19
C PRO A 94 7.05 7.21 1.70
N VAL A 95 6.57 8.24 2.38
CA VAL A 95 7.40 9.35 2.89
C VAL A 95 7.72 9.22 4.38
N GLY A 96 7.04 8.34 5.09
CA GLY A 96 7.25 8.12 6.52
C GLY A 96 6.15 7.32 7.20
N GLU A 97 6.26 7.21 8.51
CA GLU A 97 5.34 6.43 9.35
C GLU A 97 5.29 6.95 10.79
N VAL A 98 4.15 6.75 11.44
CA VAL A 98 3.98 6.98 12.89
C VAL A 98 3.28 5.79 13.53
N GLY A 99 4.00 5.03 14.35
CA GLY A 99 3.46 3.93 15.15
C GLY A 99 3.59 4.24 16.63
N ILE A 100 2.47 4.22 17.40
CA ILE A 100 2.48 4.55 18.84
C ILE A 100 1.77 3.50 19.69
N ALA A 101 2.45 3.00 20.71
CA ALA A 101 1.85 2.18 21.77
C ALA A 101 1.22 3.08 22.85
N ILE A 102 -0.09 2.95 23.09
CA ILE A 102 -0.84 3.84 23.98
C ILE A 102 -1.10 3.27 25.37
N GLY A 103 -1.00 1.94 25.57
CA GLY A 103 -1.37 1.31 26.85
C GLY A 103 -0.34 1.50 27.97
N ARG A 104 0.90 1.85 27.65
CA ARG A 104 1.98 2.09 28.64
C ARG A 104 2.04 3.53 29.12
N ASP A 105 1.49 4.48 28.37
CA ASP A 105 1.58 5.90 28.67
C ASP A 105 0.31 6.66 28.25
N PRO A 106 -0.47 7.19 29.20
CA PRO A 106 -1.68 7.97 28.93
C PRO A 106 -1.46 9.22 28.06
N ASN A 107 -0.24 9.76 28.04
CA ASN A 107 0.13 10.95 27.27
C ASN A 107 0.79 10.59 25.91
N ALA A 108 0.88 9.30 25.56
CA ALA A 108 1.49 8.85 24.30
C ALA A 108 0.82 9.50 23.08
N LEU A 109 -0.52 9.57 23.08
CA LEU A 109 -1.29 10.20 22.00
C LEU A 109 -0.98 11.69 21.88
N THR A 110 -1.02 12.43 22.98
CA THR A 110 -0.75 13.88 22.98
C THR A 110 0.66 14.19 22.46
N ARG A 111 1.67 13.38 22.82
CA ARG A 111 3.03 13.57 22.28
C ARG A 111 3.16 13.16 20.83
N ALA A 112 2.33 12.22 20.37
CA ALA A 112 2.32 11.78 18.98
C ALA A 112 1.64 12.80 18.04
N GLU A 113 0.82 13.72 18.55
CA GLU A 113 0.16 14.75 17.73
C GLU A 113 1.16 15.55 16.91
N GLU A 114 2.27 15.97 17.53
CA GLU A 114 3.31 16.74 16.86
C GLU A 114 4.00 15.91 15.78
N VAL A 115 4.35 14.66 16.07
CA VAL A 115 5.01 13.75 15.11
C VAL A 115 4.08 13.43 13.94
N ALA A 116 2.78 13.25 14.20
CA ALA A 116 1.78 13.04 13.16
C ALA A 116 1.58 14.28 12.29
N ARG A 117 1.64 15.49 12.89
CA ARG A 117 1.60 16.77 12.18
C ARG A 117 2.81 16.93 11.26
N GLU A 118 4.01 16.68 11.76
CA GLU A 118 5.25 16.72 10.98
C GLU A 118 5.21 15.71 9.82
N LEU A 119 4.67 14.50 10.04
CA LEU A 119 4.49 13.52 8.97
C LEU A 119 3.51 14.03 7.89
N GLY A 120 2.41 14.66 8.29
CA GLY A 120 1.44 15.26 7.37
C GLY A 120 2.04 16.41 6.55
N GLU A 121 2.81 17.28 7.19
CA GLU A 121 3.55 18.37 6.52
C GLU A 121 4.55 17.82 5.52
N LYS A 122 5.33 16.81 5.92
CA LYS A 122 6.27 16.12 5.02
C LYS A 122 5.57 15.52 3.81
N LEU A 123 4.43 14.83 4.01
CA LEU A 123 3.66 14.26 2.90
C LEU A 123 3.19 15.35 1.93
N ALA A 124 2.62 16.44 2.45
CA ALA A 124 2.16 17.55 1.62
C ALA A 124 3.32 18.20 0.85
N GLU A 125 4.46 18.42 1.50
CA GLU A 125 5.66 18.97 0.86
C GLU A 125 6.17 18.04 -0.24
N SER A 126 6.34 16.75 0.03
CA SER A 126 6.81 15.77 -0.96
C SER A 126 5.90 15.70 -2.18
N ILE A 127 4.58 15.82 -2.00
CA ILE A 127 3.61 15.92 -3.11
C ILE A 127 3.83 17.21 -3.91
N GLN A 128 3.94 18.35 -3.23
CA GLN A 128 4.07 19.66 -3.88
C GLN A 128 5.34 19.80 -4.71
N VAL A 129 6.48 19.38 -4.14
CA VAL A 129 7.79 19.50 -4.80
C VAL A 129 8.13 18.31 -5.68
N ARG A 130 7.26 17.28 -5.70
CA ARG A 130 7.51 15.98 -6.34
C ARG A 130 8.86 15.41 -5.91
N GLN A 131 9.03 15.31 -4.60
CA GLN A 131 10.27 14.86 -4.00
C GLN A 131 10.66 13.47 -4.51
N GLU A 132 11.90 13.35 -4.98
CA GLU A 132 12.49 12.10 -5.44
C GLU A 132 13.07 11.31 -4.26
N TYR A 133 12.86 9.99 -4.29
CA TYR A 133 13.37 9.06 -3.29
C TYR A 133 14.12 7.93 -4.00
N PRO A 134 15.44 8.05 -4.18
CA PRO A 134 16.21 7.18 -5.08
C PRO A 134 16.04 5.68 -4.82
N ASP A 135 15.98 5.26 -3.55
CA ASP A 135 15.82 3.85 -3.20
C ASP A 135 14.44 3.30 -3.57
N ILE A 136 13.40 4.13 -3.40
CA ILE A 136 12.02 3.77 -3.73
C ILE A 136 11.84 3.74 -5.25
N GLU A 137 12.41 4.71 -5.96
CA GLU A 137 12.40 4.75 -7.42
C GLU A 137 13.16 3.57 -8.04
N ALA A 138 14.32 3.21 -7.47
CA ALA A 138 15.06 2.03 -7.87
C ALA A 138 14.23 0.75 -7.68
N PHE A 139 13.49 0.66 -6.57
CA PHE A 139 12.55 -0.43 -6.33
C PHE A 139 11.43 -0.44 -7.39
N HIS A 140 10.75 0.68 -7.64
CA HIS A 140 9.67 0.75 -8.63
C HIS A 140 10.16 0.38 -10.03
N LYS A 141 11.32 0.91 -10.44
CA LYS A 141 11.93 0.58 -11.74
C LYS A 141 12.22 -0.92 -11.87
N ARG A 142 12.78 -1.54 -10.83
CA ARG A 142 13.03 -2.99 -10.83
C ARG A 142 11.73 -3.79 -10.91
N PHE A 143 10.70 -3.34 -10.19
CA PHE A 143 9.39 -3.97 -10.20
C PHE A 143 8.74 -3.88 -11.59
N GLN A 144 8.73 -2.69 -12.19
CA GLN A 144 8.18 -2.47 -13.53
C GLN A 144 8.92 -3.28 -14.59
N GLU A 145 10.26 -3.40 -14.51
CA GLU A 145 11.02 -4.25 -15.44
C GLU A 145 10.60 -5.72 -15.32
N LYS A 146 10.36 -6.22 -14.09
CA LYS A 146 9.91 -7.60 -13.86
C LYS A 146 8.52 -7.86 -14.43
N PHE A 147 7.62 -6.87 -14.34
CA PHE A 147 6.22 -7.00 -14.77
C PHE A 147 5.92 -6.30 -16.11
N LYS A 148 6.94 -5.92 -16.89
CA LYS A 148 6.79 -5.13 -18.11
C LYS A 148 5.82 -5.72 -19.12
N ASP A 149 5.78 -7.04 -19.25
CA ASP A 149 4.91 -7.74 -20.20
C ASP A 149 3.44 -7.65 -19.74
N VAL A 150 3.20 -7.81 -18.44
CA VAL A 150 1.88 -7.62 -17.82
C VAL A 150 1.43 -6.17 -17.96
N ILE A 151 2.31 -5.21 -17.68
CA ILE A 151 2.05 -3.77 -17.81
C ILE A 151 1.76 -3.38 -19.26
N ALA A 152 2.44 -3.99 -20.24
CA ALA A 152 2.22 -3.75 -21.67
C ALA A 152 0.91 -4.39 -22.20
N GLY A 153 0.12 -5.03 -21.35
CA GLY A 153 -1.15 -5.66 -21.72
C GLY A 153 -0.96 -6.96 -22.49
N ALA A 154 0.23 -7.56 -22.47
CA ALA A 154 0.38 -8.94 -22.90
C ALA A 154 -0.41 -9.79 -21.90
N ARG A 155 -1.46 -10.49 -22.37
CA ARG A 155 -2.10 -11.51 -21.55
C ARG A 155 -1.05 -12.59 -21.34
N PRO A 156 -0.53 -12.81 -20.13
CA PRO A 156 0.30 -13.98 -19.91
C PRO A 156 -0.56 -15.20 -20.29
N GLU A 157 -0.05 -16.04 -21.19
CA GLU A 157 -0.58 -17.40 -21.30
C GLU A 157 -0.41 -18.01 -19.91
N TRP A 158 -1.52 -18.27 -19.21
CA TRP A 158 -1.47 -18.99 -17.95
C TRP A 158 -0.89 -20.35 -18.30
N PRO A 159 0.32 -20.70 -17.81
CA PRO A 159 0.83 -22.03 -18.03
C PRO A 159 -0.22 -22.98 -17.45
N GLY A 160 -0.64 -23.99 -18.21
CA GLY A 160 -1.55 -25.02 -17.70
C GLY A 160 -0.97 -25.79 -16.51
N ASP A 161 0.30 -25.53 -16.18
CA ASP A 161 1.01 -26.07 -15.03
C ASP A 161 1.11 -25.02 -13.91
N TYR A 162 0.36 -25.27 -12.84
CA TYR A 162 0.25 -24.42 -11.65
C TYR A 162 1.60 -24.22 -10.95
N GLU A 163 2.50 -25.21 -11.00
CA GLU A 163 3.81 -25.14 -10.34
C GLU A 163 4.73 -24.11 -10.99
N GLN A 164 4.76 -24.04 -12.33
CA GLN A 164 5.52 -23.01 -13.06
C GLN A 164 4.99 -21.59 -12.80
N TRP A 165 3.68 -21.45 -12.63
CA TRP A 165 3.08 -20.15 -12.36
C TRP A 165 3.39 -19.66 -10.94
N VAL A 166 3.35 -20.55 -9.95
CA VAL A 166 3.73 -20.24 -8.56
C VAL A 166 5.20 -19.79 -8.49
N ASP A 167 6.10 -20.48 -9.19
CA ASP A 167 7.52 -20.13 -9.26
C ASP A 167 7.78 -18.78 -9.95
N GLN A 168 6.88 -18.27 -10.78
CA GLN A 168 7.05 -16.95 -11.41
C GLN A 168 6.39 -15.83 -10.62
N ALA A 169 5.26 -16.12 -9.96
CA ALA A 169 4.45 -15.16 -9.24
C ALA A 169 4.88 -14.93 -7.77
N TRP A 170 5.53 -15.91 -7.12
CA TRP A 170 5.73 -15.92 -5.66
C TRP A 170 7.16 -15.99 -5.15
N ILE A 171 8.19 -15.80 -5.99
CA ILE A 171 9.58 -15.72 -5.47
C ILE A 171 9.79 -14.36 -4.79
N TRP A 172 9.63 -14.38 -3.46
CA TRP A 172 10.42 -13.61 -2.50
C TRP A 172 11.70 -14.39 -2.20
#